data_AF-A0AAD7IRZ1-F1
#
_entry.id   AF-A0AAD7IRZ1-F1
#
_cell.length_a   1.000
_cell.length_b   1.000
_cell.length_c   1.000
_cell.angle_alpha   90.00
_cell.angle_beta   90.00
_cell.angle_gamma   90.00
#
_symmetry.space_group_name_H-M   'P 1'
#
loop_
_entity.id
_entity.type
_entity.pdbx_description
1 polymer ?
#
loop_
_entity_poly.entity_id
_entity_poly.type
_entity_poly.pdbx_seq_one_letter_code
_entity_poly.pdbx_strand_id
1 'polypeptide(L)'
;SQYLRTMWYPATSTDPTTCATFQVLNLFRLVNVVGNTHCHNFIGSLERLTDVAGDRYKQFVRMSCQYVFLQRCRCARHAHNLEGVEATKLGECTVMCWACPYDRRNLPET
;
A
#
# COMPACT_ATOMS: atom_id res chain seq x y z
N SER A 1 -19.72 -6.58 3.86
CA SER A 1 -19.44 -5.29 3.19
C SER A 1 -19.60 -5.45 1.68
N GLN A 2 -20.36 -4.58 1.03
CA GLN A 2 -20.67 -4.65 -0.41
C GLN A 2 -19.45 -4.32 -1.30
N TYR A 3 -18.50 -3.53 -0.80
CA TYR A 3 -17.33 -3.02 -1.54
C TYR A 3 -16.23 -4.05 -1.85
N LEU A 4 -16.00 -5.03 -0.96
CA LEU A 4 -15.02 -6.09 -1.22
C LEU A 4 -15.49 -7.02 -2.35
N ARG A 5 -16.81 -7.13 -2.55
CA ARG A 5 -17.39 -7.89 -3.67
C ARG A 5 -17.23 -7.15 -5.00
N THR A 6 -17.17 -5.83 -4.99
CA THR A 6 -16.95 -4.99 -6.18
C THR A 6 -15.48 -4.62 -6.41
N MET A 7 -14.55 -5.17 -5.62
CA MET A 7 -13.10 -4.94 -5.74
C MET A 7 -12.70 -3.45 -5.62
N TRP A 8 -13.44 -2.69 -4.82
CA TRP A 8 -13.19 -1.27 -4.55
C TRP A 8 -12.59 -1.06 -3.16
N TYR A 9 -11.61 -0.18 -3.11
CA TYR A 9 -10.91 0.26 -1.91
C TYR A 9 -11.36 1.69 -1.58
N PRO A 10 -11.98 1.93 -0.40
CA PRO A 10 -12.48 3.24 -0.04
C PRO A 10 -11.37 4.16 0.49
N ALA A 11 -11.49 5.46 0.29
CA ALA A 11 -10.58 6.45 0.88
C ALA A 11 -10.74 6.55 2.40
N THR A 12 -11.96 6.34 2.89
CA THR A 12 -12.38 6.49 4.29
C THR A 12 -13.40 5.40 4.61
N SER A 13 -13.27 4.79 5.78
CA SER A 13 -14.17 3.71 6.21
C SER A 13 -15.54 4.23 6.68
N THR A 14 -15.63 5.51 7.06
CA THR A 14 -16.82 6.13 7.67
C THR A 14 -17.72 6.84 6.66
N ASP A 15 -17.18 7.35 5.56
CA ASP A 15 -17.94 8.00 4.47
C ASP A 15 -17.18 7.87 3.14
N PRO A 16 -17.44 6.85 2.32
CA PRO A 16 -16.68 6.58 1.11
C PRO A 16 -17.22 7.40 -0.08
N THR A 17 -17.03 8.72 -0.07
CA THR A 17 -17.30 9.58 -1.25
C THR A 17 -16.33 9.33 -2.41
N THR A 18 -15.16 8.74 -2.11
CA THR A 18 -14.13 8.40 -3.10
C THR A 18 -13.64 6.96 -2.87
N CYS A 19 -13.59 6.18 -3.95
CA CYS A 19 -13.03 4.83 -3.98
C CYS A 19 -12.04 4.70 -5.15
N ALA A 20 -11.05 3.82 -5.00
CA ALA A 20 -10.18 3.37 -6.08
C ALA A 20 -10.30 1.85 -6.23
N THR A 21 -10.09 1.31 -7.44
CA THR A 21 -10.04 -0.14 -7.61
C THR A 21 -8.69 -0.68 -7.10
N PHE A 22 -8.68 -1.94 -6.65
CA PHE A 22 -7.42 -2.61 -6.29
C PHE A 22 -6.42 -2.66 -7.46
N GLN A 23 -6.91 -2.72 -8.69
CA GLN A 23 -6.08 -2.70 -9.89
C GLN A 23 -5.34 -1.37 -10.04
N VAL A 24 -6.02 -0.23 -9.86
CA VAL A 24 -5.39 1.09 -9.94
C VAL A 24 -4.35 1.27 -8.82
N LEU A 25 -4.64 0.82 -7.60
CA LEU A 25 -3.67 0.89 -6.49
C LEU A 25 -2.44 0.01 -6.73
N ASN A 26 -2.62 -1.19 -7.30
CA ASN A 26 -1.51 -2.05 -7.69
C ASN A 26 -0.68 -1.44 -8.82
N LEU A 27 -1.33 -0.89 -9.84
CA LEU A 27 -0.66 -0.21 -10.95
C LEU A 27 0.16 0.96 -10.42
N PHE A 28 -0.43 1.83 -9.60
CA PHE A 28 0.28 2.95 -8.99
C PHE A 28 1.50 2.49 -8.20
N ARG A 29 1.36 1.47 -7.35
CA ARG A 29 2.47 0.91 -6.57
C ARG A 29 3.62 0.44 -7.48
N LEU A 30 3.30 -0.22 -8.60
CA LEU A 30 4.30 -0.69 -9.55
C LEU A 30 5.02 0.48 -10.24
N VAL A 31 4.28 1.43 -10.80
CA VAL A 31 4.89 2.57 -11.53
C VAL A 31 5.58 3.55 -10.60
N ASN A 32 5.16 3.65 -9.35
CA ASN A 32 5.85 4.45 -8.33
C ASN A 32 7.23 3.85 -8.01
N VAL A 33 7.33 2.52 -7.89
CA VAL A 33 8.60 1.83 -7.61
C VAL A 33 9.51 1.78 -8.85
N VAL A 34 8.96 1.41 -10.00
CA VAL A 34 9.75 1.19 -11.24
C VAL A 34 10.03 2.49 -11.98
N GLY A 35 9.04 3.37 -12.07
CA GLY A 35 9.10 4.61 -12.86
C GLY A 35 9.32 5.87 -12.03
N ASN A 36 9.46 5.76 -10.70
CA ASN A 36 9.53 6.91 -9.78
C ASN A 36 8.36 7.90 -9.99
N THR A 37 7.18 7.39 -10.39
CA THR A 37 6.05 8.24 -10.73
C THR A 37 5.46 8.87 -9.47
N HIS A 38 5.37 10.20 -9.46
CA HIS A 38 4.69 10.93 -8.39
C HIS A 38 3.17 10.72 -8.44
N CYS A 39 2.55 10.65 -7.27
CA CYS A 39 1.10 10.50 -7.11
C CYS A 39 0.32 11.59 -7.87
N HIS A 40 0.81 12.84 -7.85
CA HIS A 40 0.19 13.95 -8.57
C HIS A 40 0.12 13.67 -10.08
N ASN A 41 1.23 13.22 -10.68
CA ASN A 41 1.29 12.94 -12.11
C ASN A 41 0.44 11.72 -12.47
N PHE A 42 0.39 10.71 -11.60
CA PHE A 42 -0.46 9.55 -11.81
C PHE A 42 -1.95 9.91 -11.79
N ILE A 43 -2.39 10.71 -10.81
CA ILE A 43 -3.78 11.18 -10.73
C ILE A 43 -4.13 12.06 -11.92
N GLY A 44 -3.27 13.01 -12.30
CA GLY A 44 -3.47 13.82 -13.49
C GLY A 44 -3.51 12.98 -14.79
N SER A 45 -2.84 11.84 -14.84
CA SER A 45 -2.94 10.90 -15.98
C SER A 45 -4.28 10.18 -15.99
N LEU A 46 -4.76 9.74 -14.81
CA LEU A 46 -6.09 9.13 -14.67
C LEU A 46 -7.22 10.10 -15.04
N GLU A 47 -7.14 11.36 -14.59
CA GLU A 47 -8.10 12.42 -14.92
C GLU A 47 -8.17 12.73 -16.43
N ARG A 48 -7.10 12.47 -17.18
CA ARG A 48 -7.10 12.59 -18.66
C ARG A 48 -7.60 11.34 -19.37
N LEU A 49 -7.38 10.17 -18.77
CA LEU A 49 -7.81 8.86 -19.29
C LEU A 49 -9.29 8.58 -19.01
N THR A 50 -9.82 9.17 -17.95
CA THR A 50 -11.18 8.93 -17.46
C THR A 50 -11.85 10.27 -17.22
N ASP A 51 -13.15 10.38 -17.50
CA ASP A 51 -13.93 11.61 -17.27
C ASP A 51 -14.26 11.80 -15.76
N VAL A 52 -13.25 11.63 -14.91
CA VAL A 52 -13.37 11.76 -13.45
C VAL A 52 -13.09 13.18 -13.04
N ALA A 53 -14.15 13.89 -12.61
CA ALA A 53 -14.03 15.23 -12.08
C ALA A 53 -13.53 15.24 -10.62
N GLY A 54 -12.72 16.27 -10.29
CA GLY A 54 -12.40 16.72 -8.92
C GLY A 54 -11.00 16.37 -8.41
N ASP A 55 -10.47 17.22 -7.51
CA ASP A 55 -9.20 16.97 -6.81
C ASP A 55 -9.32 15.76 -5.87
N ARG A 56 -8.80 14.63 -6.34
CA ARG A 56 -8.77 13.35 -5.60
C ARG A 56 -7.38 13.01 -5.08
N TYR A 57 -6.43 13.95 -5.17
CA TYR A 57 -5.03 13.69 -4.85
C TYR A 57 -4.87 13.21 -3.40
N LYS A 58 -5.44 13.94 -2.44
CA LYS A 58 -5.29 13.62 -1.00
C LYS A 58 -5.91 12.26 -0.65
N GLN A 59 -7.07 11.98 -1.21
CA GLN A 59 -7.80 10.72 -1.04
C GLN A 59 -6.97 9.56 -1.61
N PHE A 60 -6.40 9.75 -2.81
CA PHE A 60 -5.59 8.72 -3.44
C PHE A 60 -4.27 8.47 -2.71
N VAL A 61 -3.57 9.53 -2.26
CA VAL A 61 -2.39 9.38 -1.39
C VAL A 61 -2.74 8.54 -0.17
N ARG A 62 -3.84 8.86 0.53
CA ARG A 62 -4.31 8.09 1.69
C ARG A 62 -4.55 6.62 1.35
N MET A 63 -5.31 6.33 0.29
CA MET A 63 -5.58 4.96 -0.16
C MET A 63 -4.30 4.21 -0.50
N SER A 64 -3.37 4.86 -1.20
CA SER A 64 -2.10 4.25 -1.60
C SER A 64 -1.24 3.88 -0.40
N CYS A 65 -1.13 4.76 0.61
CA CYS A 65 -0.38 4.51 1.83
C CYS A 65 -0.99 3.35 2.64
N GLN A 66 -2.30 3.36 2.83
CA GLN A 66 -2.99 2.27 3.54
C GLN A 66 -2.86 0.94 2.78
N TYR A 67 -2.99 0.96 1.46
CA TYR A 67 -2.86 -0.22 0.62
C TYR A 67 -1.46 -0.82 0.71
N VAL A 68 -0.40 -0.01 0.62
CA VAL A 68 0.98 -0.47 0.80
C VAL A 68 1.19 -1.10 2.17
N PHE A 69 0.65 -0.48 3.23
CA PHE A 69 0.71 -1.03 4.58
C PHE A 69 0.02 -2.40 4.68
N LEU A 70 -1.22 -2.53 4.18
CA LEU A 70 -1.93 -3.81 4.14
C LEU A 70 -1.15 -4.88 3.37
N GLN A 71 -0.48 -4.51 2.28
CA GLN A 71 0.35 -5.45 1.54
C GLN A 71 1.59 -5.91 2.32
N ARG A 72 2.18 -5.03 3.15
CA ARG A 72 3.27 -5.42 4.06
C ARG A 72 2.78 -6.38 5.13
N CYS A 73 1.66 -6.07 5.80
CA CYS A 73 1.04 -6.95 6.79
C CYS A 73 0.71 -8.33 6.20
N ARG A 74 0.21 -8.36 4.95
CA ARG A 74 -0.05 -9.61 4.22
C ARG A 74 1.23 -10.42 4.00
N CYS A 75 2.31 -9.80 3.53
CA CYS A 75 3.59 -10.47 3.33
C CYS A 75 4.19 -11.02 4.63
N ALA A 76 4.03 -10.30 5.74
CA ALA A 76 4.48 -10.71 7.07
C ALA A 76 3.53 -11.69 7.78
N ARG A 77 2.46 -12.16 7.13
CA ARG A 77 1.46 -13.10 7.66
C ARG A 77 0.67 -12.58 8.88
N HIS A 78 0.67 -11.28 9.14
CA HIS A 78 -0.10 -10.68 10.24
C HIS A 78 -1.62 -10.72 10.04
N ALA A 79 -2.10 -11.14 8.86
CA ALA A 79 -3.53 -11.41 8.65
C ALA A 79 -4.09 -12.48 9.61
N HIS A 80 -3.23 -13.38 10.13
CA HIS A 80 -3.61 -14.43 11.07
C HIS A 80 -3.36 -14.05 12.54
N ASN A 81 -2.93 -12.83 12.83
CA ASN A 81 -2.76 -12.40 14.21
C ASN A 81 -4.13 -12.23 14.88
N LEU A 82 -4.39 -12.99 15.95
CA LEU A 82 -5.65 -12.95 16.69
C LEU A 82 -5.86 -11.61 17.39
N GLU A 83 -4.78 -10.92 17.74
CA GLU A 83 -4.81 -9.58 18.34
C GLU A 83 -4.98 -8.47 17.27
N GLY A 84 -5.06 -8.85 15.99
CA GLY A 84 -5.28 -7.95 14.87
C GLY A 84 -4.04 -7.15 14.46
N VAL A 85 -4.27 -6.15 13.61
CA VAL A 85 -3.21 -5.29 13.05
C VAL A 85 -2.67 -4.31 14.10
N GLU A 86 -3.48 -3.93 15.08
CA GLU A 86 -3.09 -2.99 16.15
C GLU A 86 -1.99 -3.55 17.05
N ALA A 87 -1.91 -4.88 17.19
CA ALA A 87 -0.85 -5.54 17.93
C ALA A 87 0.50 -5.65 17.18
N THR A 88 0.56 -5.22 15.92
CA THR A 88 1.79 -5.28 15.11
C THR A 88 2.83 -4.31 15.68
N LYS A 89 3.91 -4.84 16.25
CA LYS A 89 4.98 -4.00 16.81
C LYS A 89 5.81 -3.36 15.71
N LEU A 90 6.48 -2.25 16.07
CA LEU A 90 7.43 -1.60 15.18
C LEU A 90 8.51 -2.61 14.75
N GLY A 91 8.66 -2.78 13.43
CA GLY A 91 9.65 -3.70 12.87
C GLY A 91 9.12 -5.09 12.52
N GLU A 92 7.93 -5.51 12.98
CA GLU A 92 7.47 -6.90 12.74
C GLU A 92 7.13 -7.17 11.26
N CYS A 93 6.72 -6.15 10.52
CA CYS A 93 6.51 -6.23 9.07
C CYS A 93 7.79 -6.02 8.24
N THR A 94 8.96 -5.90 8.87
CA THR A 94 10.21 -5.65 8.13
C THR A 94 10.78 -6.94 7.57
N VAL A 95 11.37 -6.84 6.37
CA VAL A 95 12.14 -7.93 5.77
C VAL A 95 13.59 -7.79 6.20
N MET A 96 14.18 -8.89 6.69
CA MET A 96 15.61 -8.94 7.01
C MET A 96 16.41 -8.72 5.72
N CYS A 97 17.28 -7.71 5.73
CA CYS A 97 18.11 -7.37 4.58
C CYS A 97 19.32 -8.30 4.51
N TRP A 98 19.44 -9.12 3.46
CA TRP A 98 20.56 -10.05 3.31
C TRP A 98 21.95 -9.39 3.23
N ALA A 99 22.01 -8.12 2.83
CA ALA A 99 23.25 -7.35 2.76
C ALA A 99 23.65 -6.69 4.09
N CYS A 100 22.73 -6.55 5.05
CA CYS A 100 23.06 -5.95 6.35
C CYS A 100 23.95 -6.90 7.16
N PRO A 101 25.01 -6.41 7.82
CA PRO A 101 25.92 -7.25 8.59
C PRO A 101 25.21 -7.85 9.82
N TYR A 102 25.28 -9.16 9.93
CA TYR A 102 24.76 -9.96 11.02
C TYR A 102 25.86 -10.92 11.47
N ASP A 103 26.21 -10.81 12.75
CA ASP A 103 27.12 -11.75 13.39
C ASP A 103 26.61 -13.19 13.21
N ARG A 104 27.53 -14.11 12.91
CA ARG A 104 27.27 -15.54 12.66
C ARG A 104 26.30 -15.87 11.52
N ARG A 105 26.03 -14.92 10.61
CA ARG A 105 25.18 -15.17 9.43
C ARG A 105 25.83 -14.77 8.12
N ASN A 106 26.37 -13.56 8.02
CA ASN A 106 27.03 -13.06 6.80
C ASN A 106 28.32 -12.28 7.07
N LEU A 107 28.77 -12.23 8.32
CA LEU A 107 30.11 -11.77 8.69
C LEU A 107 31.04 -12.98 8.91
N PRO A 108 32.32 -12.89 8.54
CA PRO A 108 33.31 -13.90 8.93
C PRO A 108 33.52 -13.88 10.44
N GLU A 109 33.77 -15.05 11.03
CA GLU A 109 34.15 -15.15 12.44
C GLU A 109 35.51 -14.46 12.64
N THR A 110 35.52 -13.42 13.47
CA THR A 110 36.75 -12.76 13.96
C THR A 110 37.43 -13.59 15.03
#